data_AF-A0A2S5IYC7-F1
#
_entry.id   AF-A0A2S5IYC7-F1
#
_cell.length_a   1.000
_cell.length_b   1.000
_cell.length_c   1.000
_cell.angle_alpha   90.00
_cell.angle_beta   90.00
_cell.angle_gamma   90.00
#
_symmetry.space_group_name_H-M   'P 1'
#
loop_
_entity.id
_entity.type
_entity.pdbx_description
1 polymer ?
#
loop_
_entity_poly.entity_id
_entity_poly.type
_entity_poly.pdbx_seq_one_letter_code
_entity_poly.pdbx_strand_id
1 'polypeptide(L)'
;MAAFLKQCGLPLQFVDGEGLWAVTIGGAGRVEAVVRQAAAPDGRGSVAEVVYAADRALGELVSGDGVAYVVFTSTPGPVVDVVEQARDGLVWRPSTPKGEVRNDRVADAVVRFAQDPGQRSMIDVLRACLAGELLVDVTGSDPASPVLRGFVGANDVPAIGVFTDQGELARFLGGQAAGSGAPQSLALPGVLALQTVLRDAAVGWVYVNPAGPTCALARPDLEFALQGPPNAALREVVLRQGSQQELFTAMLGDTRVFLGEIERNGRKQPLTVPVEKDGSTEVHLAVFTSAAEVAAFDPAAAVRAFTPEWVVQLVFGQRLAGMLINPAGPSATIGSFQIWHLLDNPSLDGPPRTSAGEASSRDGSTEPGGLRAADDPRGPASGAQGNQSEPMVDQRQLEVSLARQIDAAVAPGWDSIRFEVIGVGNVYSDMLYVVRNGVEESQFPPTDLPDSLVALKKVAYRPEVGTWLGFTMTLTTSGALTVDYTFDDEPDFDSDPSPRDYELELELFPRAAASIPEWWRQRIVRSDD
;
A
#
# COMPACT_ATOMS: atom_id res chain seq x y z
N MET A 1 -10.48 37.30 27.14
CA MET A 1 -9.62 36.17 27.55
C MET A 1 -10.52 34.97 27.76
N ALA A 2 -10.41 33.94 26.92
CA ALA A 2 -11.33 32.80 26.96
C ALA A 2 -11.27 32.10 28.33
N ALA A 3 -12.44 31.74 28.86
CA ALA A 3 -12.57 31.20 30.21
C ALA A 3 -11.78 29.91 30.41
N PHE A 4 -11.65 29.08 29.37
CA PHE A 4 -10.91 27.81 29.42
C PHE A 4 -9.40 28.02 29.61
N LEU A 5 -8.78 29.00 28.94
CA LEU A 5 -7.34 29.30 29.07
C LEU A 5 -6.96 29.74 30.48
N LYS A 6 -7.87 30.40 31.20
CA LYS A 6 -7.67 30.73 32.63
C LYS A 6 -7.71 29.47 33.51
N GLN A 7 -8.58 28.52 33.20
CA GLN A 7 -8.78 27.30 33.96
C GLN A 7 -7.67 26.27 33.72
N CYS A 8 -7.09 26.24 32.51
CA CYS A 8 -5.96 25.37 32.16
C CYS A 8 -4.63 25.76 32.81
N GLY A 9 -4.56 26.86 33.57
CA GLY A 9 -3.34 27.30 34.24
C GLY A 9 -2.25 27.67 33.26
N LEU A 10 -2.35 28.85 32.63
CA LEU A 10 -1.24 29.39 31.82
C LEU A 10 -0.12 29.91 32.74
N PRO A 11 0.99 29.16 32.85
CA PRO A 11 2.28 29.81 32.64
C PRO A 11 3.23 28.90 31.87
N LEU A 12 3.30 29.08 30.56
CA LEU A 12 4.41 28.57 29.78
C LEU A 12 5.55 29.58 29.86
N GLN A 13 6.68 29.21 30.45
CA GLN A 13 7.93 29.94 30.27
C GLN A 13 8.55 29.45 28.97
N PHE A 14 8.60 30.30 27.95
CA PHE A 14 9.19 29.95 26.67
C PHE A 14 10.63 30.48 26.55
N VAL A 15 11.42 29.80 25.73
CA VAL A 15 12.89 29.89 25.72
C VAL A 15 13.42 31.21 25.14
N ASP A 16 12.60 31.96 24.38
CA ASP A 16 13.05 33.13 23.60
C ASP A 16 12.27 34.43 23.84
N GLY A 17 11.17 34.43 24.60
CA GLY A 17 10.49 35.66 24.99
C GLY A 17 9.49 36.24 23.97
N GLU A 18 9.48 35.76 22.72
CA GLU A 18 8.83 36.44 21.58
C GLU A 18 8.01 35.49 20.68
N GLY A 19 7.82 34.23 21.05
CA GLY A 19 7.11 33.28 20.19
C GLY A 19 5.59 33.48 20.09
N LEU A 20 5.01 32.85 19.08
CA LEU A 20 3.58 32.77 18.81
C LEU A 20 3.21 31.29 18.69
N TRP A 21 2.14 30.86 19.37
CA TRP A 21 1.76 29.45 19.46
C TRP A 21 0.27 29.24 19.20
N ALA A 22 -0.04 28.22 18.40
CA ALA A 22 -1.37 27.66 18.28
C ALA A 22 -1.61 26.66 19.43
N VAL A 23 -2.80 26.74 20.03
CA VAL A 23 -3.25 25.89 21.12
C VAL A 23 -4.35 24.98 20.61
N THR A 24 -4.13 23.66 20.67
CA THR A 24 -5.14 22.64 20.35
C THR A 24 -5.56 21.91 21.61
N ILE A 25 -6.83 21.50 21.67
CA ILE A 25 -7.41 20.82 22.83
C ILE A 25 -8.14 19.54 22.38
N GLY A 26 -7.83 18.41 23.03
CA GLY A 26 -8.40 17.11 22.71
C GLY A 26 -7.77 16.43 21.46
N GLY A 27 -8.36 15.32 21.00
CA GLY A 27 -7.81 14.49 19.94
C GLY A 27 -8.05 14.97 18.50
N ALA A 28 -8.88 15.99 18.30
CA ALA A 28 -9.30 16.43 16.96
C ALA A 28 -8.30 17.38 16.25
N GLY A 29 -7.22 17.80 16.91
CA GLY A 29 -6.17 18.64 16.31
C GLY A 29 -6.59 20.05 15.90
N ARG A 30 -7.80 20.49 16.24
CA ARG A 30 -8.34 21.82 15.92
C ARG A 30 -7.73 22.90 16.80
N VAL A 31 -7.36 24.03 16.20
CA VAL A 31 -6.85 25.19 16.93
C VAL A 31 -7.99 25.92 17.64
N GLU A 32 -7.89 25.99 18.97
CA GLU A 32 -8.88 26.64 19.84
C GLU A 32 -8.39 27.99 20.37
N ALA A 33 -7.09 28.26 20.36
CA ALA A 33 -6.54 29.57 20.68
C ALA A 33 -5.18 29.84 20.04
N VAL A 34 -4.80 31.12 19.98
CA VAL A 34 -3.45 31.58 19.64
C VAL A 34 -2.97 32.47 20.77
N VAL A 35 -1.80 32.14 21.31
CA VAL A 35 -1.15 32.90 22.38
C VAL A 35 0.22 33.38 21.92
N ARG A 36 0.62 34.58 22.34
CA ARG A 36 1.97 35.08 22.20
C ARG A 36 2.56 35.40 23.56
N GLN A 37 3.88 35.38 23.67
CA GLN A 37 4.54 35.86 24.87
C GLN A 37 4.70 37.37 24.78
N ALA A 38 4.43 38.07 25.88
CA ALA A 38 4.61 39.51 25.99
C ALA A 38 5.35 39.84 27.30
N ALA A 39 6.04 40.97 27.33
CA ALA A 39 6.67 41.46 28.56
C ALA A 39 5.61 41.68 29.65
N ALA A 40 5.91 41.24 30.88
CA ALA A 40 5.03 41.47 32.00
C ALA A 40 4.89 42.99 32.26
N PRO A 41 3.68 43.49 32.61
CA PRO A 41 3.46 44.93 32.83
C PRO A 41 4.32 45.55 33.95
N ASP A 42 4.80 44.72 34.88
CA ASP A 42 5.69 45.09 35.98
C ASP A 42 7.20 45.06 35.59
N GLY A 43 7.49 44.73 34.34
CA GLY A 43 8.85 44.60 33.80
C GLY A 43 9.63 43.38 34.30
N ARG A 44 8.99 42.45 35.01
CA ARG A 44 9.63 41.26 35.56
C ARG A 44 9.06 39.99 34.95
N GLY A 45 9.77 39.44 33.97
CA GLY A 45 9.40 38.20 33.29
C GLY A 45 8.43 38.43 32.14
N SER A 46 7.71 37.37 31.76
CA SER A 46 6.81 37.39 30.63
C SER A 46 5.44 36.82 30.98
N VAL A 47 4.42 37.30 30.28
CA VAL A 47 3.04 36.83 30.39
C VAL A 47 2.55 36.32 29.04
N ALA A 48 1.69 35.30 29.05
CA ALA A 48 1.01 34.87 27.85
C ALA A 48 -0.13 35.85 27.52
N GLU A 49 -0.03 36.50 26.36
CA GLU A 49 -1.08 37.33 25.80
C GLU A 49 -1.92 36.49 24.81
N VAL A 50 -3.23 36.47 25.03
CA VAL A 50 -4.16 35.77 24.14
C VAL A 50 -4.46 36.65 22.94
N VAL A 51 -4.00 36.23 21.76
CA VAL A 51 -4.23 36.93 20.49
C VAL A 51 -5.56 36.52 19.88
N TYR A 52 -5.91 35.23 20.00
CA TYR A 52 -7.18 34.66 19.56
C TYR A 52 -7.62 33.54 20.49
N ALA A 53 -8.92 33.38 20.68
CA ALA A 53 -9.50 32.21 21.32
C ALA A 53 -10.92 31.99 20.82
N ALA A 54 -11.27 30.75 20.53
CA ALA A 54 -12.62 30.35 20.16
C ALA A 54 -13.59 30.55 21.34
N ASP A 55 -14.84 30.88 21.03
CA ASP A 55 -15.89 31.09 22.02
C ASP A 55 -16.56 29.74 22.37
N ARG A 56 -15.86 28.93 23.17
CA ARG A 56 -16.32 27.61 23.64
C ARG A 56 -16.05 27.41 25.12
N ALA A 57 -16.95 26.71 25.80
CA ALA A 57 -16.76 26.33 27.20
C ALA A 57 -15.82 25.12 27.32
N LEU A 58 -15.01 25.06 28.38
CA LEU A 58 -14.06 23.96 28.62
C LEU A 58 -14.78 22.59 28.67
N GLY A 59 -16.00 22.54 29.21
CA GLY A 59 -16.81 21.32 29.24
C GLY A 59 -17.20 20.77 27.86
N GLU A 60 -17.11 21.58 26.80
CA GLU A 60 -17.32 21.14 25.42
C GLU A 60 -16.03 20.61 24.73
N LEU A 61 -14.88 20.77 25.40
CA LEU A 61 -13.55 20.47 24.87
C LEU A 61 -12.89 19.29 25.60
N VAL A 62 -13.52 18.79 26.68
CA VAL A 62 -13.03 17.72 27.55
C VAL A 62 -13.66 16.39 27.13
N SER A 63 -12.88 15.32 27.07
CA SER A 63 -13.38 13.96 26.80
C SER A 63 -14.20 13.42 27.98
N GLY A 64 -14.95 12.33 27.77
CA GLY A 64 -15.88 11.77 28.77
C GLY A 64 -15.25 11.36 30.12
N ASP A 65 -13.92 11.31 30.20
CA ASP A 65 -13.11 11.05 31.40
C ASP A 65 -12.78 12.30 32.22
N GLY A 66 -13.18 13.50 31.77
CA GLY A 66 -12.92 14.75 32.48
C GLY A 66 -11.50 15.31 32.29
N VAL A 67 -10.69 14.72 31.40
CA VAL A 67 -9.31 15.16 31.12
C VAL A 67 -9.24 15.86 29.76
N ALA A 68 -8.52 16.98 29.68
CA ALA A 68 -8.25 17.66 28.41
C ALA A 68 -6.74 17.71 28.15
N TYR A 69 -6.32 17.13 27.01
CA TYR A 69 -4.96 17.28 26.51
C TYR A 69 -4.84 18.60 25.77
N VAL A 70 -3.92 19.45 26.23
CA VAL A 70 -3.64 20.75 25.61
C VAL A 70 -2.25 20.69 24.98
N VAL A 71 -2.17 20.95 23.69
CA VAL A 71 -0.90 20.97 22.95
C VAL A 71 -0.63 22.39 22.47
N PHE A 72 0.60 22.84 22.67
CA PHE A 72 1.10 24.12 22.17
C PHE A 72 2.05 23.86 21.02
N THR A 73 1.72 24.38 19.84
CA THR A 73 2.53 24.24 18.62
C THR A 73 3.07 25.60 18.21
N SER A 74 4.39 25.69 18.01
CA SER A 74 5.03 26.93 17.55
C SER A 74 4.56 27.30 16.15
N THR A 75 4.14 28.55 15.95
CA THR A 75 3.65 29.10 14.68
C THR A 75 4.27 30.48 14.44
N PRO A 76 5.53 30.58 13.97
CA PRO A 76 6.29 31.84 13.89
C PRO A 76 5.86 32.74 12.71
N GLY A 77 4.59 32.68 12.30
CA GLY A 77 4.04 33.42 11.18
C GLY A 77 3.56 34.84 11.53
N PRO A 78 3.21 35.65 10.52
CA PRO A 78 2.55 36.94 10.74
C PRO A 78 1.28 36.73 11.58
N VAL A 79 1.15 37.50 12.68
CA VAL A 79 0.07 37.32 13.67
C VAL A 79 -1.32 37.34 13.03
N VAL A 80 -1.53 38.19 12.02
CA VAL A 80 -2.81 38.31 11.31
C VAL A 80 -3.16 37.00 10.61
N ASP A 81 -2.25 36.47 9.80
CA ASP A 81 -2.46 35.23 9.05
C ASP A 81 -2.65 34.03 9.98
N VAL A 82 -1.91 34.02 11.10
CA VAL A 82 -2.01 32.96 12.11
C VAL A 82 -3.38 32.96 12.76
N VAL A 83 -3.90 34.14 13.08
CA VAL A 83 -5.24 34.30 13.64
C VAL A 83 -6.33 33.95 12.63
N GLU A 84 -6.16 34.31 11.35
CA GLU A 84 -7.12 33.96 10.30
C GLU A 84 -7.25 32.43 10.15
N GLN A 85 -6.13 31.69 10.06
CA GLN A 85 -6.20 30.23 9.99
C GLN A 85 -6.74 29.60 11.28
N ALA A 86 -6.41 30.17 12.45
CA ALA A 86 -6.94 29.70 13.72
C ALA A 86 -8.47 29.88 13.83
N ARG A 87 -9.07 30.87 13.15
CA ARG A 87 -10.54 31.02 13.09
C ARG A 87 -11.20 29.85 12.38
N ASP A 88 -10.54 29.31 11.37
CA ASP A 88 -10.97 28.11 10.66
C ASP A 88 -10.60 26.81 11.41
N GLY A 89 -9.96 26.94 12.58
CA GLY A 89 -9.52 25.82 13.40
C GLY A 89 -8.24 25.14 12.91
N LEU A 90 -7.48 25.80 12.02
CA LEU A 90 -6.27 25.27 11.40
C LEU A 90 -5.00 25.87 12.03
N VAL A 91 -3.93 25.07 12.07
CA VAL A 91 -2.59 25.56 12.46
C VAL A 91 -1.99 26.31 11.29
N TRP A 92 -1.55 27.54 11.53
CA TRP A 92 -0.87 28.33 10.52
C TRP A 92 0.38 27.64 10.00
N ARG A 93 0.47 27.55 8.67
CA ARG A 93 1.68 27.15 7.96
C ARG A 93 2.10 28.28 7.03
N PRO A 94 3.41 28.50 6.82
CA PRO A 94 3.89 29.43 5.81
C PRO A 94 3.22 29.12 4.47
N SER A 95 2.56 30.12 3.88
CA SER A 95 2.10 30.00 2.51
C SER A 95 3.34 29.95 1.61
N THR A 96 3.64 28.78 1.04
CA THR A 96 4.70 28.64 0.04
C THR A 96 4.37 29.56 -1.14
N PRO A 97 5.25 30.51 -1.52
CA PRO A 97 5.09 31.26 -2.75
C PRO A 97 4.86 30.28 -3.91
N LYS A 98 3.91 30.59 -4.79
CA LYS A 98 3.61 29.74 -5.96
C LYS A 98 4.91 29.47 -6.74
N GLY A 99 5.37 28.21 -6.73
CA GLY A 99 6.56 27.76 -7.46
C GLY A 99 7.86 27.69 -6.66
N GLU A 100 7.87 27.98 -5.35
CA GLU A 100 9.04 27.73 -4.51
C GLU A 100 9.03 26.27 -4.01
N VAL A 101 10.06 25.50 -4.37
CA VAL A 101 10.25 24.14 -3.86
C VAL A 101 10.74 24.18 -2.43
N ARG A 102 10.05 23.46 -1.56
CA ARG A 102 10.47 23.22 -0.19
C ARG A 102 10.14 21.79 0.21
N ASN A 103 11.16 21.00 0.54
CA ASN A 103 11.03 19.59 0.92
C ASN A 103 11.38 19.38 2.40
N ASP A 104 10.45 19.77 3.29
CA ASP A 104 10.63 19.66 4.74
C ASP A 104 10.86 18.22 5.19
N ARG A 105 10.28 17.24 4.49
CA ARG A 105 10.45 15.80 4.80
C ARG A 105 11.91 15.37 4.67
N VAL A 106 12.57 15.78 3.58
CA VAL A 106 13.99 15.50 3.36
C VAL A 106 14.83 16.30 4.35
N ALA A 107 14.50 17.58 4.59
CA ALA A 107 15.22 18.41 5.55
C ALA A 107 15.22 17.79 6.96
N ASP A 108 14.04 17.37 7.45
CA ASP A 108 13.88 16.70 8.73
C ASP A 108 14.65 15.37 8.79
N ALA A 109 14.60 14.57 7.73
CA ALA A 109 15.33 13.30 7.68
C ALA A 109 16.85 13.52 7.75
N VAL A 110 17.36 14.53 7.06
CA VAL A 110 18.79 14.87 7.09
C VAL A 110 19.22 15.41 8.45
N VAL A 111 18.38 16.20 9.12
CA VAL A 111 18.62 16.63 10.51
C VAL A 111 18.72 15.43 11.45
N ARG A 112 17.78 14.48 11.36
CA ARG A 112 17.81 13.25 12.18
C ARG A 112 19.06 12.40 11.89
N PHE A 113 19.42 12.23 10.62
CA PHE A 113 20.66 11.55 10.24
C PHE A 113 21.89 12.25 10.81
N ALA A 114 21.96 13.58 10.76
CA ALA A 114 23.09 14.32 11.31
C ALA A 114 23.20 14.20 12.85
N GLN A 115 22.07 14.00 13.54
CA GLN A 115 22.02 13.77 14.99
C GLN A 115 22.42 12.35 15.39
N ASP A 116 21.98 11.35 14.63
CA ASP A 116 22.28 9.93 14.85
C ASP A 116 22.65 9.23 13.53
N PRO A 117 23.92 9.37 13.07
CA PRO A 117 24.35 8.82 11.79
C PRO A 117 24.40 7.29 11.84
N GLY A 118 23.61 6.64 11.00
CA GLY A 118 23.58 5.20 10.88
C GLY A 118 22.94 4.75 9.58
N GLN A 119 23.03 3.46 9.28
CA GLN A 119 22.47 2.90 8.05
C GLN A 119 20.95 3.13 7.97
N ARG A 120 20.24 2.97 9.09
CA ARG A 120 18.79 3.17 9.16
C ARG A 120 18.39 4.62 8.88
N SER A 121 19.03 5.58 9.54
CA SER A 121 18.74 7.01 9.34
C SER A 121 19.17 7.49 7.93
N MET A 122 20.21 6.91 7.35
CA MET A 122 20.58 7.13 5.94
C MET A 122 19.50 6.62 4.98
N ILE A 123 18.99 5.39 5.20
CA ILE A 123 17.91 4.83 4.40
C ILE A 123 16.64 5.70 4.51
N ASP A 124 16.36 6.28 5.68
CA ASP A 124 15.23 7.21 5.86
C ASP A 124 15.42 8.51 5.06
N VAL A 125 16.64 9.06 4.97
CA VAL A 125 16.95 10.18 4.07
C VAL A 125 16.72 9.80 2.61
N LEU A 126 17.22 8.63 2.21
CA LEU A 126 17.08 8.13 0.84
C LEU A 126 15.59 7.95 0.48
N ARG A 127 14.81 7.32 1.35
CA ARG A 127 13.34 7.19 1.23
C ARG A 127 12.66 8.55 1.10
N ALA A 128 13.06 9.53 1.90
CA ALA A 128 12.51 10.88 1.84
C ALA A 128 12.81 11.55 0.49
N CYS A 129 14.02 11.35 -0.05
CA CYS A 129 14.43 11.92 -1.34
C CYS A 129 13.65 11.35 -2.53
N LEU A 130 13.00 10.20 -2.39
CA LEU A 130 12.15 9.63 -3.45
C LEU A 130 10.72 10.23 -3.48
N ALA A 131 10.44 11.21 -2.63
CA ALA A 131 9.16 11.91 -2.52
C ALA A 131 9.32 13.42 -2.69
N GLY A 132 8.29 14.07 -3.24
CA GLY A 132 8.32 15.51 -3.50
C GLY A 132 9.38 15.93 -4.51
N GLU A 133 9.73 17.21 -4.48
CA GLU A 133 10.73 17.80 -5.38
C GLU A 133 12.05 18.05 -4.64
N LEU A 134 13.15 18.00 -5.40
CA LEU A 134 14.48 18.39 -4.99
C LEU A 134 15.01 19.43 -5.96
N LEU A 135 15.89 20.30 -5.46
CA LEU A 135 16.60 21.26 -6.28
C LEU A 135 18.00 20.73 -6.60
N VAL A 136 18.45 20.93 -7.84
CA VAL A 136 19.83 20.69 -8.27
C VAL A 136 20.47 21.99 -8.74
N ASP A 137 21.76 22.16 -8.46
CA ASP A 137 22.51 23.37 -8.82
C ASP A 137 22.77 23.44 -10.33
N VAL A 138 22.29 24.51 -10.95
CA VAL A 138 22.53 24.85 -12.36
C VAL A 138 23.06 26.28 -12.50
N THR A 139 23.66 26.81 -11.43
CA THR A 139 24.11 28.20 -11.33
C THR A 139 25.16 28.56 -12.38
N GLY A 140 24.86 29.59 -13.18
CA GLY A 140 25.72 30.04 -14.26
C GLY A 140 25.56 29.26 -15.57
N SER A 141 24.55 28.39 -15.67
CA SER A 141 24.16 27.76 -16.93
C SER A 141 23.08 28.58 -17.66
N ASP A 142 22.94 28.31 -18.97
CA ASP A 142 21.85 28.87 -19.77
C ASP A 142 20.51 28.26 -19.33
N PRO A 143 19.48 29.06 -18.96
CA PRO A 143 18.15 28.55 -18.63
C PRO A 143 17.53 27.66 -19.72
N ALA A 144 17.88 27.86 -20.99
CA ALA A 144 17.41 27.01 -22.09
C ALA A 144 18.16 25.67 -22.20
N SER A 145 19.27 25.51 -21.49
CA SER A 145 20.12 24.32 -21.51
C SER A 145 20.85 24.17 -20.17
N PRO A 146 20.12 23.79 -19.11
CA PRO A 146 20.68 23.73 -17.75
C PRO A 146 21.78 22.67 -17.65
N VAL A 147 22.87 23.02 -16.97
CA VAL A 147 24.02 22.12 -16.73
C VAL A 147 24.20 21.95 -15.24
N LEU A 148 24.17 20.69 -14.77
CA LEU A 148 24.39 20.37 -13.37
C LEU A 148 25.81 20.74 -12.94
N ARG A 149 25.93 21.34 -11.76
CA ARG A 149 27.22 21.59 -11.12
C ARG A 149 27.54 20.53 -10.09
N GLY A 150 28.69 19.89 -10.30
CA GLY A 150 29.31 19.03 -9.30
C GLY A 150 30.39 19.76 -8.51
N PHE A 151 30.86 19.11 -7.47
CA PHE A 151 32.02 19.49 -6.68
C PHE A 151 32.81 18.21 -6.31
N VAL A 152 33.94 18.38 -5.64
CA VAL A 152 34.74 17.24 -5.18
C VAL A 152 34.24 16.84 -3.79
N GLY A 153 33.70 15.62 -3.69
CA GLY A 153 33.21 15.04 -2.45
C GLY A 153 34.30 14.34 -1.64
N ALA A 154 33.89 13.40 -0.80
CA ALA A 154 34.83 12.58 -0.02
C ALA A 154 35.79 11.79 -0.92
N ASN A 155 37.04 11.65 -0.48
CA ASN A 155 38.09 10.88 -1.14
C ASN A 155 38.38 11.32 -2.60
N ASP A 156 38.24 12.61 -2.90
CA ASP A 156 38.42 13.18 -4.23
C ASP A 156 37.47 12.62 -5.30
N VAL A 157 36.35 12.02 -4.88
CA VAL A 157 35.35 11.46 -5.76
C VAL A 157 34.35 12.54 -6.18
N PRO A 158 34.02 12.69 -7.48
CA PRO A 158 33.03 13.65 -7.93
C PRO A 158 31.68 13.48 -7.24
N ALA A 159 31.08 14.59 -6.86
CA ALA A 159 29.83 14.65 -6.12
C ALA A 159 28.89 15.71 -6.69
N ILE A 160 27.59 15.51 -6.52
CA ILE A 160 26.57 16.51 -6.82
C ILE A 160 25.75 16.81 -5.57
N GLY A 161 25.37 18.09 -5.40
CA GLY A 161 24.50 18.55 -4.33
C GLY A 161 23.04 18.51 -4.77
N VAL A 162 22.18 18.00 -3.89
CA VAL A 162 20.72 18.16 -3.97
C VAL A 162 20.24 18.97 -2.78
N PHE A 163 19.26 19.84 -2.98
CA PHE A 163 18.84 20.82 -1.99
C PHE A 163 17.34 20.72 -1.73
N THR A 164 16.95 20.90 -0.46
CA THR A 164 15.55 20.86 -0.03
C THR A 164 14.79 22.13 -0.38
N ASP A 165 15.50 23.24 -0.55
CA ASP A 165 14.96 24.56 -0.85
C ASP A 165 16.07 25.49 -1.38
N GLN A 166 15.68 26.67 -1.86
CA GLN A 166 16.62 27.64 -2.43
C GLN A 166 17.59 28.23 -1.40
N GLY A 167 17.20 28.31 -0.13
CA GLY A 167 18.03 28.81 0.95
C GLY A 167 19.24 27.89 1.17
N GLU A 168 19.04 26.58 1.13
CA GLU A 168 20.12 25.59 1.25
C GLU A 168 21.13 25.66 0.10
N LEU A 169 20.66 25.87 -1.14
CA LEU A 169 21.56 26.12 -2.28
C LEU A 169 22.34 27.43 -2.10
N ALA A 170 21.65 28.51 -1.75
CA ALA A 170 22.29 29.82 -1.55
C ALA A 170 23.36 29.75 -0.44
N ARG A 171 23.07 29.03 0.64
CA ARG A 171 24.00 28.82 1.76
C ARG A 171 25.22 28.01 1.34
N PHE A 172 25.03 26.96 0.54
CA PHE A 172 26.13 26.18 -0.02
C PHE A 172 27.05 27.01 -0.92
N LEU A 173 26.48 27.78 -1.85
CA LEU A 173 27.25 28.65 -2.73
C LEU A 173 27.96 29.79 -1.98
N GLY A 174 27.32 30.34 -0.95
CA GLY A 174 27.91 31.36 -0.08
C GLY A 174 29.14 30.87 0.71
N GLY A 175 29.23 29.57 0.97
CA GLY A 175 30.39 28.92 1.57
C GLY A 175 31.55 28.67 0.60
N GLN A 176 31.33 28.82 -0.71
CA GLN A 176 32.36 28.64 -1.75
C GLN A 176 32.97 29.99 -2.16
N ALA A 177 34.27 30.01 -2.44
CA ALA A 177 34.97 31.23 -2.86
C ALA A 177 34.47 31.70 -4.24
N ALA A 178 33.69 32.80 -4.22
CA ALA A 178 33.33 33.70 -5.33
C ALA A 178 32.98 33.04 -6.69
N GLY A 179 31.70 32.69 -6.85
CA GLY A 179 31.05 32.52 -8.16
C GLY A 179 29.97 33.59 -8.36
N SER A 180 30.08 34.38 -9.43
CA SER A 180 29.38 35.65 -9.68
C SER A 180 27.98 35.49 -10.31
N GLY A 181 27.01 34.97 -9.55
CA GLY A 181 25.63 34.90 -10.01
C GLY A 181 24.64 34.67 -8.87
N ALA A 182 23.40 35.10 -9.05
CA ALA A 182 22.31 34.65 -8.18
C ALA A 182 22.20 33.13 -8.30
N PRO A 183 21.99 32.38 -7.19
CA PRO A 183 21.78 30.95 -7.23
C PRO A 183 20.69 30.57 -8.23
N GLN A 184 20.98 29.61 -9.13
CA GLN A 184 20.00 29.05 -10.04
C GLN A 184 19.87 27.56 -9.77
N SER A 185 18.63 27.09 -9.67
CA SER A 185 18.32 25.69 -9.48
C SER A 185 17.31 25.20 -10.48
N LEU A 186 17.33 23.89 -10.70
CA LEU A 186 16.29 23.18 -11.41
C LEU A 186 15.49 22.34 -10.40
N ALA A 187 14.19 22.58 -10.34
CA ALA A 187 13.25 21.79 -9.55
C ALA A 187 12.87 20.52 -10.31
N LEU A 188 13.08 19.37 -9.69
CA LEU A 188 12.74 18.07 -10.27
C LEU A 188 12.06 17.19 -9.22
N PRO A 189 11.11 16.32 -9.60
CA PRO A 189 10.69 15.22 -8.75
C PRO A 189 11.91 14.46 -8.23
N GLY A 190 11.96 14.12 -6.95
CA GLY A 190 13.18 13.63 -6.31
C GLY A 190 13.80 12.40 -7.01
N VAL A 191 12.96 11.47 -7.46
CA VAL A 191 13.38 10.33 -8.29
C VAL A 191 14.10 10.77 -9.57
N LEU A 192 13.54 11.75 -10.27
CA LEU A 192 14.12 12.30 -11.50
C LEU A 192 15.39 13.10 -11.20
N ALA A 193 15.45 13.84 -10.09
CA ALA A 193 16.65 14.54 -9.64
C ALA A 193 17.82 13.55 -9.46
N LEU A 194 17.60 12.47 -8.69
CA LEU A 194 18.61 11.45 -8.44
C LEU A 194 19.00 10.71 -9.72
N GLN A 195 18.04 10.31 -10.56
CA GLN A 195 18.35 9.69 -11.87
C GLN A 195 19.15 10.62 -12.79
N THR A 196 18.84 11.92 -12.78
CA THR A 196 19.52 12.93 -13.61
C THR A 196 20.96 13.11 -13.16
N VAL A 197 21.20 13.16 -11.85
CA VAL A 197 22.54 13.19 -11.25
C VAL A 197 23.35 11.95 -11.60
N LEU A 198 22.73 10.76 -11.55
CA LEU A 198 23.41 9.49 -11.85
C LEU A 198 23.68 9.25 -13.36
N ARG A 199 23.24 10.13 -14.26
CA ARG A 199 23.58 10.01 -15.69
C ARG A 199 25.08 10.15 -15.94
N ASP A 200 25.76 10.93 -15.10
CA ASP A 200 27.21 11.02 -15.14
C ASP A 200 27.83 9.88 -14.32
N ALA A 201 28.43 8.91 -15.01
CA ALA A 201 29.05 7.76 -14.37
C ALA A 201 30.26 8.12 -13.48
N ALA A 202 30.82 9.33 -13.60
CA ALA A 202 31.90 9.80 -12.74
C ALA A 202 31.42 10.23 -11.34
N VAL A 203 30.13 10.54 -11.18
CA VAL A 203 29.56 10.91 -9.88
C VAL A 203 29.50 9.69 -8.97
N GLY A 204 30.24 9.72 -7.88
CA GLY A 204 30.23 8.66 -6.87
C GLY A 204 29.36 8.97 -5.64
N TRP A 205 29.03 10.25 -5.42
CA TRP A 205 28.29 10.72 -4.25
C TRP A 205 27.23 11.75 -4.60
N VAL A 206 26.12 11.69 -3.86
CA VAL A 206 25.12 12.76 -3.80
C VAL A 206 25.05 13.27 -2.37
N TYR A 207 25.22 14.57 -2.17
CA TYR A 207 25.08 15.19 -0.87
C TYR A 207 23.74 15.92 -0.79
N VAL A 208 22.93 15.56 0.18
CA VAL A 208 21.71 16.31 0.51
C VAL A 208 22.11 17.47 1.42
N ASN A 209 21.75 18.70 1.05
CA ASN A 209 22.08 19.94 1.77
C ASN A 209 23.58 19.99 2.17
N PRO A 210 24.52 20.00 1.20
CA PRO A 210 25.96 19.82 1.43
C PRO A 210 26.61 20.79 2.43
N ALA A 211 26.03 21.97 2.66
CA ALA A 211 26.56 22.90 3.65
C ALA A 211 26.16 22.56 5.10
N GLY A 212 25.32 21.54 5.33
CA GLY A 212 24.99 21.01 6.66
C GLY A 212 23.71 21.59 7.31
N PRO A 213 22.86 20.80 8.00
CA PRO A 213 22.92 19.34 8.18
C PRO A 213 22.91 18.61 6.85
N THR A 214 23.73 17.55 6.72
CA THR A 214 23.97 16.88 5.44
C THR A 214 23.98 15.36 5.56
N CYS A 215 23.59 14.69 4.48
CA CYS A 215 23.71 13.24 4.34
C CYS A 215 24.34 12.94 2.98
N ALA A 216 25.44 12.17 3.00
CA ALA A 216 26.11 11.72 1.79
C ALA A 216 25.55 10.35 1.41
N LEU A 217 25.04 10.24 0.19
CA LEU A 217 24.46 9.03 -0.39
C LEU A 217 25.42 8.50 -1.44
N ALA A 218 25.91 7.27 -1.27
CA ALA A 218 26.80 6.64 -2.23
C ALA A 218 26.03 6.20 -3.47
N ARG A 219 26.70 6.21 -4.62
CA ARG A 219 26.12 5.73 -5.87
C ARG A 219 25.49 4.33 -5.78
N PRO A 220 26.12 3.30 -5.16
CA PRO A 220 25.49 1.99 -5.03
C PRO A 220 24.17 2.00 -4.27
N ASP A 221 24.04 2.82 -3.22
CA ASP A 221 22.81 2.93 -2.44
C ASP A 221 21.70 3.61 -3.25
N LEU A 222 22.06 4.64 -4.03
CA LEU A 222 21.14 5.33 -4.93
C LEU A 222 20.68 4.41 -6.06
N GLU A 223 21.60 3.68 -6.69
CA GLU A 223 21.29 2.71 -7.75
C GLU A 223 20.37 1.61 -7.23
N PHE A 224 20.62 1.10 -6.02
CA PHE A 224 19.74 0.15 -5.34
C PHE A 224 18.34 0.74 -5.12
N ALA A 225 18.23 1.95 -4.56
CA ALA A 225 16.94 2.59 -4.30
C ALA A 225 16.13 2.90 -5.56
N LEU A 226 16.80 3.10 -6.69
CA LEU A 226 16.20 3.39 -8.01
C LEU A 226 16.00 2.12 -8.86
N GLN A 227 16.23 0.91 -8.31
CA GLN A 227 15.92 -0.35 -9.00
C GLN A 227 14.42 -0.48 -9.24
N GLY A 228 14.03 -0.57 -10.51
CA GLY A 228 12.62 -0.54 -10.91
C GLY A 228 12.02 0.87 -10.72
N PRO A 229 11.17 1.36 -11.64
CA PRO A 229 10.57 2.67 -11.45
C PRO A 229 9.72 2.67 -10.16
N PRO A 230 9.99 3.56 -9.20
CA PRO A 230 9.19 3.64 -7.99
C PRO A 230 7.74 4.03 -8.32
N ASN A 231 6.78 3.50 -7.57
CA ASN A 231 5.37 3.89 -7.73
C ASN A 231 5.13 5.23 -7.01
N ALA A 232 5.52 6.32 -7.68
CA ALA A 232 5.38 7.67 -7.16
C ALA A 232 3.91 8.04 -6.88
N ALA A 233 2.98 7.62 -7.74
CA ALA A 233 1.56 7.85 -7.53
C ALA A 233 1.08 7.22 -6.22
N LEU A 234 1.40 5.94 -6.00
CA LEU A 234 1.01 5.23 -4.79
C LEU A 234 1.65 5.84 -3.55
N ARG A 235 2.94 6.20 -3.65
CA ARG A 235 3.65 6.88 -2.56
C ARG A 235 2.96 8.18 -2.17
N GLU A 236 2.64 9.05 -3.12
CA GLU A 236 2.00 10.33 -2.81
C GLU A 236 0.65 10.14 -2.11
N VAL A 237 -0.14 9.13 -2.52
CA VAL A 237 -1.38 8.79 -1.82
C VAL A 237 -1.11 8.32 -0.39
N VAL A 238 -0.12 7.44 -0.17
CA VAL A 238 0.25 6.96 1.17
C VAL A 238 0.73 8.11 2.07
N LEU A 239 1.55 9.01 1.54
CA LEU A 239 2.11 10.14 2.27
C LEU A 239 1.05 11.11 2.77
N ARG A 240 0.06 11.43 1.92
CA ARG A 240 -1.05 12.31 2.30
C ARG A 240 -2.19 11.58 3.01
N GLN A 241 -2.03 10.29 3.31
CA GLN A 241 -3.06 9.43 3.91
C GLN A 241 -4.37 9.49 3.11
N GLY A 242 -4.25 9.33 1.79
CA GLY A 242 -5.39 9.31 0.88
C GLY A 242 -6.30 8.10 1.10
N SER A 243 -7.48 8.18 0.50
CA SER A 243 -8.51 7.14 0.61
C SER A 243 -8.09 5.82 -0.04
N GLN A 244 -8.77 4.73 0.32
CA GLN A 244 -8.55 3.41 -0.27
C GLN A 244 -8.76 3.38 -1.79
N GLN A 245 -9.73 4.14 -2.31
CA GLN A 245 -9.97 4.27 -3.75
C GLN A 245 -8.77 4.93 -4.46
N GLU A 246 -8.16 5.94 -3.85
CA GLU A 246 -6.99 6.61 -4.41
C GLU A 246 -5.76 5.69 -4.37
N LEU A 247 -5.58 4.90 -3.30
CA LEU A 247 -4.50 3.92 -3.19
C LEU A 247 -4.60 2.89 -4.32
N PHE A 248 -5.80 2.36 -4.54
CA PHE A 248 -6.05 1.41 -5.61
C PHE A 248 -5.86 2.03 -7.00
N THR A 249 -6.39 3.23 -7.23
CA THR A 249 -6.20 3.95 -8.49
C THR A 249 -4.71 4.15 -8.80
N ALA A 250 -3.90 4.41 -7.78
CA ALA A 250 -2.46 4.57 -7.92
C ALA A 250 -1.69 3.25 -8.14
N MET A 251 -2.34 2.10 -7.94
CA MET A 251 -1.84 0.77 -8.30
C MET A 251 -2.30 0.32 -9.70
N LEU A 252 -3.22 1.01 -10.36
CA LEU A 252 -3.68 0.60 -11.70
C LEU A 252 -2.66 0.91 -12.80
N GLY A 253 -2.78 0.20 -13.93
CA GLY A 253 -1.95 0.39 -15.11
C GLY A 253 -0.59 -0.29 -15.01
N ASP A 254 0.40 0.14 -15.81
CA ASP A 254 1.73 -0.48 -15.89
C ASP A 254 2.66 -0.14 -14.70
N THR A 255 2.08 0.08 -13.52
CA THR A 255 2.85 0.39 -12.31
C THR A 255 3.52 -0.85 -11.73
N ARG A 256 4.52 -0.63 -10.87
CA ARG A 256 5.24 -1.69 -10.17
C ARG A 256 5.18 -1.44 -8.67
N VAL A 257 4.95 -2.50 -7.91
CA VAL A 257 5.13 -2.50 -6.46
C VAL A 257 6.24 -3.48 -6.10
N PHE A 258 6.82 -3.31 -4.92
CA PHE A 258 7.97 -4.06 -4.48
C PHE A 258 7.57 -4.96 -3.31
N LEU A 259 8.14 -6.17 -3.27
CA LEU A 259 8.08 -7.06 -2.11
C LEU A 259 9.51 -7.33 -1.65
N GLY A 260 9.66 -7.50 -0.33
CA GLY A 260 10.83 -8.13 0.25
C GLY A 260 10.63 -9.64 0.31
N GLU A 261 11.65 -10.41 -0.03
CA GLU A 261 11.69 -11.85 0.11
C GLU A 261 12.75 -12.25 1.13
N ILE A 262 12.41 -13.17 2.02
CA ILE A 262 13.34 -13.80 2.96
C ILE A 262 13.35 -15.31 2.75
N GLU A 263 14.46 -15.95 3.06
CA GLU A 263 14.57 -17.40 3.01
C GLU A 263 14.23 -18.00 4.38
N ARG A 264 13.21 -18.85 4.42
CA ARG A 264 12.81 -19.63 5.61
C ARG A 264 12.70 -21.09 5.23
N ASN A 265 13.41 -21.96 5.96
CA ASN A 265 13.42 -23.41 5.74
C ASN A 265 13.78 -23.80 4.28
N GLY A 266 14.73 -23.08 3.66
CA GLY A 266 15.14 -23.31 2.27
C GLY A 266 14.12 -22.88 1.21
N ARG A 267 13.06 -22.17 1.61
CA ARG A 267 12.04 -21.62 0.71
C ARG A 267 12.06 -20.10 0.80
N LYS A 268 11.99 -19.43 -0.36
CA LYS A 268 11.79 -17.98 -0.43
C LYS A 268 10.32 -17.65 -0.13
N GLN A 269 10.10 -16.74 0.81
CA GLN A 269 8.78 -16.30 1.22
C GLN A 269 8.74 -14.77 1.22
N PRO A 270 7.61 -14.15 0.81
CA PRO A 270 7.44 -12.71 0.94
C PRO A 270 7.41 -12.31 2.41
N LEU A 271 7.82 -11.07 2.70
CA LEU A 271 7.63 -10.47 4.00
C LEU A 271 6.14 -10.28 4.29
N THR A 272 5.72 -10.73 5.47
CA THR A 272 4.38 -10.50 6.00
C THR A 272 4.47 -9.72 7.31
N VAL A 273 3.41 -8.99 7.64
CA VAL A 273 3.32 -8.16 8.83
C VAL A 273 2.07 -8.55 9.61
N PRO A 274 2.18 -8.90 10.90
CA PRO A 274 1.02 -9.03 11.77
C PRO A 274 0.46 -7.62 12.06
N VAL A 275 -0.85 -7.48 11.91
CA VAL A 275 -1.61 -6.25 12.12
C VAL A 275 -2.71 -6.55 13.13
N GLU A 276 -2.65 -5.88 14.28
CA GLU A 276 -3.72 -5.95 15.28
C GLU A 276 -4.94 -5.18 14.80
N LYS A 277 -6.09 -5.85 14.77
CA LYS A 277 -7.36 -5.27 14.36
C LYS A 277 -8.51 -5.90 15.14
N ASP A 278 -9.26 -5.05 15.84
CA ASP A 278 -10.44 -5.42 16.63
C ASP A 278 -10.19 -6.58 17.64
N GLY A 279 -8.97 -6.64 18.21
CA GLY A 279 -8.56 -7.68 19.16
C GLY A 279 -8.11 -9.00 18.52
N SER A 280 -8.01 -9.06 17.20
CA SER A 280 -7.47 -10.18 16.43
C SER A 280 -6.20 -9.79 15.66
N THR A 281 -5.24 -10.70 15.57
CA THR A 281 -4.03 -10.50 14.77
C THR A 281 -4.27 -10.98 13.34
N GLU A 282 -4.39 -10.05 12.40
CA GLU A 282 -4.45 -10.33 10.97
C GLU A 282 -3.04 -10.36 10.36
N VAL A 283 -2.76 -11.25 9.41
CA VAL A 283 -1.48 -11.27 8.69
C VAL A 283 -1.63 -10.61 7.32
N HIS A 284 -0.87 -9.56 7.07
CA HIS A 284 -0.90 -8.77 5.84
C HIS A 284 0.39 -8.95 5.05
N LEU A 285 0.31 -8.87 3.71
CA LEU A 285 1.49 -8.81 2.85
C LEU A 285 2.20 -7.46 3.01
N ALA A 286 3.52 -7.46 3.20
CA ALA A 286 4.30 -6.22 3.18
C ALA A 286 4.53 -5.77 1.72
N VAL A 287 3.93 -4.64 1.34
CA VAL A 287 4.03 -4.08 -0.02
C VAL A 287 4.74 -2.74 0.02
N PHE A 288 5.61 -2.47 -0.95
CA PHE A 288 6.48 -1.29 -0.94
C PHE A 288 6.40 -0.54 -2.27
N THR A 289 6.65 0.76 -2.26
CA THR A 289 6.66 1.62 -3.45
C THR A 289 8.06 1.82 -4.03
N SER A 290 9.11 1.35 -3.32
CA SER A 290 10.49 1.30 -3.81
C SER A 290 11.36 0.29 -3.05
N ALA A 291 12.51 -0.06 -3.62
CA ALA A 291 13.54 -0.87 -2.97
C ALA A 291 14.06 -0.27 -1.64
N ALA A 292 14.18 1.06 -1.55
CA ALA A 292 14.61 1.73 -0.32
C ALA A 292 13.65 1.48 0.86
N GLU A 293 12.36 1.31 0.58
CA GLU A 293 11.36 1.01 1.61
C GLU A 293 11.45 -0.43 2.10
N VAL A 294 11.80 -1.38 1.22
CA VAL A 294 12.08 -2.75 1.63
C VAL A 294 13.29 -2.77 2.57
N ALA A 295 14.41 -2.16 2.17
CA ALA A 295 15.62 -2.14 2.99
C ALA A 295 15.43 -1.41 4.33
N ALA A 296 14.52 -0.43 4.39
CA ALA A 296 14.21 0.24 5.65
C ALA A 296 13.40 -0.62 6.61
N PHE A 297 12.59 -1.52 6.06
CA PHE A 297 11.77 -2.45 6.84
C PHE A 297 12.57 -3.69 7.25
N ASP A 298 13.28 -4.30 6.31
CA ASP A 298 14.20 -5.42 6.54
C ASP A 298 15.43 -5.30 5.64
N PRO A 299 16.59 -4.87 6.18
CA PRO A 299 17.83 -4.75 5.42
C PRO A 299 18.37 -6.06 4.85
N ALA A 300 17.94 -7.21 5.36
CA ALA A 300 18.39 -8.52 4.92
C ALA A 300 17.50 -9.11 3.80
N ALA A 301 16.35 -8.51 3.53
CA ALA A 301 15.41 -9.00 2.53
C ALA A 301 15.90 -8.74 1.09
N ALA A 302 15.71 -9.72 0.23
CA ALA A 302 15.91 -9.55 -1.21
C ALA A 302 14.75 -8.74 -1.80
N VAL A 303 15.06 -7.76 -2.66
CA VAL A 303 14.05 -6.89 -3.27
C VAL A 303 13.64 -7.41 -4.64
N ARG A 304 12.33 -7.46 -4.90
CA ARG A 304 11.79 -7.73 -6.24
C ARG A 304 10.59 -6.85 -6.56
N ALA A 305 10.48 -6.46 -7.83
CA ALA A 305 9.36 -5.69 -8.37
C ALA A 305 8.34 -6.60 -9.04
N PHE A 306 7.07 -6.36 -8.77
CA PHE A 306 5.91 -7.12 -9.26
C PHE A 306 4.86 -6.17 -9.82
N THR A 307 3.93 -6.70 -10.62
CA THR A 307 2.73 -5.94 -10.98
C THR A 307 1.74 -6.01 -9.83
N PRO A 308 0.91 -4.97 -9.61
CA PRO A 308 -0.10 -4.99 -8.56
C PRO A 308 -1.10 -6.13 -8.67
N GLU A 309 -1.43 -6.58 -9.88
CA GLU A 309 -2.32 -7.74 -10.10
C GLU A 309 -1.71 -9.01 -9.52
N TRP A 310 -0.41 -9.25 -9.76
CA TRP A 310 0.28 -10.41 -9.21
C TRP A 310 0.35 -10.36 -7.68
N VAL A 311 0.59 -9.17 -7.12
CA VAL A 311 0.60 -8.97 -5.65
C VAL A 311 -0.78 -9.24 -5.04
N VAL A 312 -1.84 -8.81 -5.71
CA VAL A 312 -3.22 -9.10 -5.31
C VAL A 312 -3.51 -10.60 -5.37
N GLN A 313 -3.09 -11.29 -6.44
CA GLN A 313 -3.20 -12.75 -6.54
C GLN A 313 -2.44 -13.46 -5.42
N LEU A 314 -1.26 -12.96 -5.03
CA LEU A 314 -0.48 -13.50 -3.93
C LEU A 314 -1.20 -13.34 -2.59
N VAL A 315 -1.83 -12.19 -2.34
CA VAL A 315 -2.64 -11.95 -1.12
C VAL A 315 -3.76 -12.98 -1.01
N PHE A 316 -4.50 -13.23 -2.09
CA PHE A 316 -5.56 -14.23 -2.09
C PHE A 316 -5.01 -15.67 -2.00
N GLY A 317 -3.97 -15.99 -2.78
CA GLY A 317 -3.37 -17.33 -2.81
C GLY A 317 -2.71 -17.74 -1.49
N GLN A 318 -2.19 -16.78 -0.71
CA GLN A 318 -1.64 -17.03 0.63
C GLN A 318 -2.63 -16.77 1.77
N ARG A 319 -3.90 -16.47 1.44
CA ARG A 319 -4.97 -16.14 2.41
C ARG A 319 -4.59 -15.04 3.40
N LEU A 320 -3.89 -14.04 2.91
CA LEU A 320 -3.52 -12.88 3.72
C LEU A 320 -4.75 -11.98 3.88
N ALA A 321 -4.90 -11.38 5.05
CA ALA A 321 -6.02 -10.49 5.37
C ALA A 321 -6.00 -9.18 4.56
N GLY A 322 -4.90 -8.91 3.86
CA GLY A 322 -4.73 -7.77 2.98
C GLY A 322 -3.27 -7.48 2.69
N MET A 323 -3.01 -6.24 2.31
CA MET A 323 -1.68 -5.70 2.15
C MET A 323 -1.48 -4.48 3.05
N LEU A 324 -0.31 -4.42 3.70
CA LEU A 324 0.19 -3.26 4.40
C LEU A 324 1.27 -2.60 3.54
N ILE A 325 0.93 -1.45 2.99
CA ILE A 325 1.80 -0.64 2.13
C ILE A 325 2.73 0.17 3.02
N ASN A 326 4.03 0.08 2.74
CA ASN A 326 5.14 0.74 3.43
C ASN A 326 5.05 0.60 4.97
N PRO A 327 5.23 -0.61 5.53
CA PRO A 327 5.13 -0.86 6.97
C PRO A 327 6.12 -0.04 7.82
N ALA A 328 7.24 0.41 7.26
CA ALA A 328 8.20 1.30 7.92
C ALA A 328 7.76 2.78 7.97
N GLY A 329 6.57 3.11 7.45
CA GLY A 329 5.89 4.39 7.61
C GLY A 329 6.22 5.46 6.56
N PRO A 330 5.32 6.43 6.29
CA PRO A 330 3.89 6.36 6.53
C PRO A 330 3.29 5.13 5.84
N SER A 331 2.37 4.45 6.50
CA SER A 331 1.76 3.22 6.01
C SER A 331 0.34 3.44 5.52
N ALA A 332 -0.16 2.51 4.73
CA ALA A 332 -1.57 2.42 4.37
C ALA A 332 -1.97 0.96 4.24
N THR A 333 -3.22 0.64 4.58
CA THR A 333 -3.73 -0.74 4.56
C THR A 333 -4.84 -0.88 3.54
N ILE A 334 -4.78 -1.94 2.74
CA ILE A 334 -5.88 -2.36 1.88
C ILE A 334 -6.24 -3.79 2.25
N GLY A 335 -7.40 -3.98 2.88
CA GLY A 335 -7.89 -5.29 3.27
C GLY A 335 -8.28 -6.13 2.05
N SER A 336 -8.17 -7.45 2.17
CA SER A 336 -8.52 -8.41 1.10
C SER A 336 -9.95 -8.25 0.59
N PHE A 337 -10.90 -8.01 1.49
CA PHE A 337 -12.30 -7.72 1.16
C PHE A 337 -12.45 -6.45 0.31
N GLN A 338 -11.65 -5.42 0.59
CA GLN A 338 -11.67 -4.16 -0.17
C GLN A 338 -11.01 -4.33 -1.54
N ILE A 339 -9.91 -5.09 -1.62
CA ILE A 339 -9.28 -5.48 -2.90
C ILE A 339 -10.30 -6.20 -3.77
N TRP A 340 -11.06 -7.11 -3.19
CA TRP A 340 -12.11 -7.86 -3.88
C TRP A 340 -13.22 -6.96 -4.43
N HIS A 341 -13.72 -6.02 -3.62
CA HIS A 341 -14.74 -5.05 -4.06
C HIS A 341 -14.24 -4.08 -5.14
N LEU A 342 -13.00 -3.61 -5.04
CA LEU A 342 -12.42 -2.62 -5.97
C LEU A 342 -12.16 -3.18 -7.37
N LEU A 343 -12.06 -4.50 -7.51
CA LEU A 343 -12.01 -5.18 -8.79
C LEU A 343 -13.41 -5.33 -9.44
N ASP A 344 -14.42 -4.59 -8.95
CA ASP A 344 -15.82 -4.57 -9.40
C ASP A 344 -16.56 -5.91 -9.17
N ASN A 345 -16.38 -6.49 -7.98
CA ASN A 345 -16.83 -7.86 -7.67
C ASN A 345 -16.54 -8.80 -8.84
N PRO A 346 -15.27 -8.91 -9.25
CA PRO A 346 -14.93 -9.72 -10.40
C PRO A 346 -15.45 -11.11 -10.08
N SER A 347 -16.19 -11.73 -10.99
CA SER A 347 -16.18 -13.19 -11.03
C SER A 347 -14.71 -13.55 -10.99
N LEU A 348 -14.29 -14.37 -10.03
CA LEU A 348 -12.90 -14.80 -9.98
C LEU A 348 -12.52 -15.45 -11.36
N ASP A 349 -13.54 -15.87 -12.15
CA ASP A 349 -13.54 -16.31 -13.54
C ASP A 349 -13.15 -15.21 -14.57
N GLY A 350 -11.87 -15.09 -14.91
CA GLY A 350 -11.45 -14.43 -16.16
C GLY A 350 -9.92 -14.22 -16.33
N PRO A 351 -9.33 -14.48 -17.52
CA PRO A 351 -7.90 -14.29 -17.75
C PRO A 351 -7.52 -12.80 -17.89
N PRO A 352 -6.23 -12.43 -17.70
CA PRO A 352 -5.79 -11.04 -17.80
C PRO A 352 -6.05 -10.45 -19.19
N ARG A 353 -6.61 -9.25 -19.27
CA ARG A 353 -6.66 -8.48 -20.52
C ARG A 353 -5.23 -8.08 -20.89
N THR A 354 -4.64 -8.82 -21.82
CA THR A 354 -3.36 -8.46 -22.42
C THR A 354 -3.56 -7.31 -23.40
N SER A 355 -3.11 -6.10 -23.04
CA SER A 355 -2.87 -5.04 -24.01
C SER A 355 -1.55 -5.32 -24.73
N ALA A 356 -1.59 -6.22 -25.72
CA ALA A 356 -0.50 -6.39 -26.68
C ALA A 356 -0.71 -5.41 -27.85
N GLY A 357 0.30 -4.57 -28.10
CA GLY A 357 0.27 -3.51 -29.10
C GLY A 357 -0.02 -4.00 -30.51
N GLU A 358 -0.85 -3.24 -31.23
CA GLU A 358 -1.03 -3.35 -32.67
C GLU A 358 0.27 -2.92 -33.38
N ALA A 359 1.08 -3.91 -33.77
CA ALA A 359 2.08 -3.75 -34.80
C ALA A 359 1.43 -4.01 -36.16
N SER A 360 1.45 -2.98 -37.00
CA SER A 360 1.07 -2.99 -38.40
C SER A 360 1.80 -4.08 -39.22
N SER A 361 1.08 -4.78 -40.09
CA SER A 361 1.60 -5.14 -41.43
C SER A 361 0.46 -5.53 -42.38
N ARG A 362 0.65 -5.16 -43.65
CA ARG A 362 -0.27 -5.17 -44.79
C ARG A 362 -0.20 -6.48 -45.57
N ASP A 363 -1.33 -6.92 -46.13
CA ASP A 363 -1.65 -7.19 -47.57
C ASP A 363 -3.01 -7.90 -47.65
N GLY A 364 -4.05 -7.45 -48.38
CA GLY A 364 -4.22 -7.57 -49.84
C GLY A 364 -4.62 -9.01 -50.22
N SER A 365 -5.80 -9.39 -50.74
CA SER A 365 -6.70 -8.73 -51.70
C SER A 365 -8.02 -9.54 -51.88
N THR A 366 -9.16 -8.85 -52.16
CA THR A 366 -10.28 -9.15 -53.11
C THR A 366 -10.90 -10.57 -53.22
N GLU A 367 -12.22 -10.83 -53.34
CA GLU A 367 -13.43 -10.09 -53.78
C GLU A 367 -14.73 -10.95 -53.49
N PRO A 368 -15.98 -10.51 -53.84
CA PRO A 368 -17.20 -10.69 -53.02
C PRO A 368 -18.39 -11.46 -53.66
N GLY A 369 -19.49 -11.60 -52.88
CA GLY A 369 -20.87 -11.87 -53.34
C GLY A 369 -21.65 -12.69 -52.29
N GLY A 370 -22.91 -12.48 -51.92
CA GLY A 370 -23.96 -11.56 -52.34
C GLY A 370 -25.31 -12.11 -51.82
N LEU A 371 -26.00 -11.32 -50.99
CA LEU A 371 -27.46 -11.09 -50.89
C LEU A 371 -28.52 -12.22 -50.72
N ARG A 372 -29.47 -11.91 -49.80
CA ARG A 372 -30.93 -12.24 -49.69
C ARG A 372 -31.31 -13.51 -48.91
N ALA A 373 -32.13 -13.49 -47.84
CA ALA A 373 -33.37 -12.79 -47.43
C ALA A 373 -34.69 -13.32 -48.04
N ALA A 374 -35.57 -13.87 -47.18
CA ALA A 374 -37.04 -13.99 -47.26
C ALA A 374 -37.54 -14.50 -45.88
N ASP A 375 -38.21 -13.71 -45.03
CA ASP A 375 -39.66 -13.37 -44.94
C ASP A 375 -40.60 -14.61 -44.90
N ASP A 376 -41.09 -15.03 -43.72
CA ASP A 376 -42.35 -14.66 -43.00
C ASP A 376 -43.54 -15.59 -43.41
N PRO A 377 -44.74 -15.71 -42.77
CA PRO A 377 -45.23 -15.40 -41.41
C PRO A 377 -46.06 -16.55 -40.75
N ARG A 378 -46.35 -16.42 -39.44
CA ARG A 378 -47.72 -16.42 -38.83
C ARG A 378 -47.70 -16.77 -37.32
N GLY A 379 -48.06 -15.80 -36.48
CA GLY A 379 -48.69 -16.06 -35.17
C GLY A 379 -50.21 -16.30 -35.30
N PRO A 380 -51.02 -16.36 -34.22
CA PRO A 380 -50.69 -16.17 -32.80
C PRO A 380 -51.27 -17.25 -31.85
N ALA A 381 -50.80 -17.31 -30.59
CA ALA A 381 -51.65 -17.54 -29.41
C ALA A 381 -50.85 -17.43 -28.09
N SER A 382 -51.45 -16.69 -27.16
CA SER A 382 -51.04 -16.42 -25.79
C SER A 382 -51.12 -17.65 -24.88
N GLY A 383 -50.15 -17.84 -23.99
CA GLY A 383 -50.30 -18.70 -22.81
C GLY A 383 -48.99 -19.08 -22.11
N ALA A 384 -48.91 -18.73 -20.82
CA ALA A 384 -48.01 -19.23 -19.78
C ALA A 384 -46.56 -18.71 -19.75
N GLN A 385 -46.28 -17.96 -18.67
CA GLN A 385 -44.94 -17.86 -18.06
C GLN A 385 -44.31 -19.26 -17.93
N GLY A 386 -43.22 -19.47 -18.66
CA GLY A 386 -42.30 -20.59 -18.47
C GLY A 386 -41.00 -20.05 -17.89
N ASN A 387 -40.74 -20.44 -16.65
CA ASN A 387 -39.50 -20.30 -15.90
C ASN A 387 -38.29 -20.60 -16.81
N GLN A 388 -37.41 -19.61 -17.04
CA GLN A 388 -36.11 -19.89 -17.65
C GLN A 388 -35.22 -20.49 -16.56
N SER A 389 -35.18 -21.81 -16.49
CA SER A 389 -34.20 -22.53 -15.69
C SER A 389 -32.81 -22.21 -16.22
N GLU A 390 -31.95 -21.64 -15.37
CA GLU A 390 -30.51 -21.52 -15.63
C GLU A 390 -29.94 -22.90 -16.02
N PRO A 391 -28.98 -22.97 -16.96
CA PRO A 391 -28.37 -24.25 -17.34
C PRO A 391 -27.67 -24.86 -16.12
N MET A 392 -28.19 -26.00 -15.65
CA MET A 392 -27.62 -26.76 -14.53
C MET A 392 -26.23 -27.26 -14.93
N VAL A 393 -25.19 -26.66 -14.37
CA VAL A 393 -23.80 -27.05 -14.61
C VAL A 393 -23.56 -28.45 -14.02
N ASP A 394 -23.06 -29.39 -14.82
CA ASP A 394 -22.80 -30.77 -14.40
C ASP A 394 -21.54 -30.86 -13.51
N GLN A 395 -21.70 -31.42 -12.30
CA GLN A 395 -20.60 -31.63 -11.35
C GLN A 395 -19.43 -32.39 -11.98
N ARG A 396 -19.73 -33.44 -12.76
CA ARG A 396 -18.68 -34.28 -13.37
C ARG A 396 -17.90 -33.50 -14.43
N GLN A 397 -18.56 -32.58 -15.12
CA GLN A 397 -17.92 -31.72 -16.10
C GLN A 397 -16.95 -30.71 -15.44
N LEU A 398 -17.33 -30.17 -14.27
CA LEU A 398 -16.45 -29.31 -13.47
C LEU A 398 -15.22 -30.06 -12.96
N GLU A 399 -15.40 -31.27 -12.43
CA GLU A 399 -14.28 -32.14 -11.99
C GLU A 399 -13.28 -32.40 -13.12
N VAL A 400 -13.78 -32.74 -14.32
CA VAL A 400 -12.93 -32.99 -15.49
C VAL A 400 -12.24 -31.70 -15.97
N SER A 401 -12.91 -30.55 -15.89
CA SER A 401 -12.32 -29.26 -16.23
C SER A 401 -11.18 -28.90 -15.27
N LEU A 402 -11.41 -29.07 -13.97
CA LEU A 402 -10.42 -28.84 -12.92
C LEU A 402 -9.19 -29.75 -13.11
N ALA A 403 -9.41 -31.03 -13.42
CA ALA A 403 -8.33 -31.98 -13.72
C ALA A 403 -7.47 -31.54 -14.91
N ARG A 404 -8.09 -30.99 -15.97
CA ARG A 404 -7.38 -30.48 -17.15
C ARG A 404 -6.59 -29.20 -16.86
N GLN A 405 -7.15 -28.29 -16.05
CA GLN A 405 -6.45 -27.06 -15.64
C GLN A 405 -5.19 -27.43 -14.84
N ILE A 406 -5.31 -28.38 -13.92
CA ILE A 406 -4.18 -28.88 -13.13
C ILE A 406 -3.13 -29.57 -14.02
N ASP A 407 -3.55 -30.46 -14.91
CA ASP A 407 -2.63 -31.13 -15.86
C ASP A 407 -1.84 -30.10 -16.70
N ALA A 408 -2.52 -29.09 -17.24
CA ALA A 408 -1.91 -28.07 -18.08
C ALA A 408 -0.88 -27.18 -17.34
N ALA A 409 -1.05 -26.99 -16.04
CA ALA A 409 -0.16 -26.17 -15.22
C ALA A 409 1.10 -26.91 -14.74
N VAL A 410 1.06 -28.25 -14.75
CA VAL A 410 2.16 -29.08 -14.28
C VAL A 410 3.08 -29.43 -15.45
N ALA A 411 4.38 -29.16 -15.29
CA ALA A 411 5.37 -29.50 -16.31
C ALA A 411 5.26 -31.00 -16.69
N PRO A 412 5.36 -31.38 -17.99
CA PRO A 412 5.22 -32.76 -18.43
C PRO A 412 6.19 -33.73 -17.75
N GLY A 413 5.84 -35.01 -17.75
CA GLY A 413 6.67 -36.10 -17.20
C GLY A 413 6.39 -36.45 -15.75
N TRP A 414 5.26 -35.98 -15.19
CA TRP A 414 4.69 -36.43 -13.92
C TRP A 414 4.08 -37.84 -14.05
N ASP A 415 3.97 -38.61 -12.96
CA ASP A 415 3.38 -39.95 -12.87
C ASP A 415 1.94 -39.90 -12.34
N SER A 416 1.74 -39.12 -11.27
CA SER A 416 0.43 -38.79 -10.70
C SER A 416 0.43 -37.40 -10.09
N ILE A 417 -0.74 -36.78 -10.04
CA ILE A 417 -0.99 -35.49 -9.40
C ILE A 417 -2.11 -35.68 -8.38
N ARG A 418 -1.91 -35.21 -7.15
CA ARG A 418 -2.92 -35.18 -6.09
C ARG A 418 -3.16 -33.73 -5.69
N PHE A 419 -4.41 -33.30 -5.77
CA PHE A 419 -4.86 -31.97 -5.41
C PHE A 419 -5.84 -32.07 -4.25
N GLU A 420 -5.53 -31.39 -3.15
CA GLU A 420 -6.28 -31.42 -1.91
C GLU A 420 -6.74 -30.03 -1.56
N VAL A 421 -8.04 -29.93 -1.27
CA VAL A 421 -8.68 -28.70 -0.85
C VAL A 421 -9.48 -28.97 0.40
N ILE A 422 -9.37 -28.10 1.38
CA ILE A 422 -10.30 -28.02 2.51
C ILE A 422 -10.86 -26.61 2.56
N GLY A 423 -12.07 -26.41 3.09
CA GLY A 423 -12.56 -25.05 3.26
C GLY A 423 -13.90 -24.89 3.95
N VAL A 424 -13.97 -23.82 4.73
CA VAL A 424 -15.13 -23.37 5.49
C VAL A 424 -15.18 -21.84 5.48
N GLY A 425 -16.31 -21.27 5.06
CA GLY A 425 -16.53 -19.84 4.98
C GLY A 425 -15.54 -19.19 4.02
N ASN A 426 -14.72 -18.28 4.54
CA ASN A 426 -13.65 -17.62 3.79
C ASN A 426 -12.29 -18.33 3.91
N VAL A 427 -12.17 -19.36 4.75
CA VAL A 427 -10.92 -20.09 4.96
C VAL A 427 -10.92 -21.33 4.09
N TYR A 428 -9.92 -21.44 3.21
CA TYR A 428 -9.65 -22.66 2.44
C TYR A 428 -8.28 -23.21 2.85
N SER A 429 -7.85 -24.34 2.29
CA SER A 429 -6.47 -24.85 2.09
C SER A 429 -6.48 -25.75 0.87
N ASP A 430 -5.33 -26.13 0.31
CA ASP A 430 -4.79 -25.53 -0.91
C ASP A 430 -3.49 -26.23 -1.34
N MET A 431 -3.49 -27.55 -1.60
CA MET A 431 -2.25 -28.30 -1.79
C MET A 431 -2.23 -29.13 -3.08
N LEU A 432 -1.21 -28.90 -3.90
CA LEU A 432 -0.91 -29.71 -5.08
C LEU A 432 0.37 -30.52 -4.86
N TYR A 433 0.25 -31.83 -5.03
CA TYR A 433 1.35 -32.79 -4.95
C TYR A 433 1.54 -33.43 -6.32
N VAL A 434 2.78 -33.37 -6.84
CA VAL A 434 3.15 -33.96 -8.13
C VAL A 434 4.19 -35.04 -7.89
N VAL A 435 3.91 -36.26 -8.33
CA VAL A 435 4.85 -37.37 -8.27
C VAL A 435 5.61 -37.47 -9.59
N ARG A 436 6.94 -37.53 -9.54
CA ARG A 436 7.84 -37.72 -10.69
C ARG A 436 8.92 -38.73 -10.37
N ASN A 437 9.01 -39.79 -11.18
CA ASN A 437 9.99 -40.87 -10.97
C ASN A 437 9.94 -41.43 -9.54
N GLY A 438 8.74 -41.51 -8.96
CA GLY A 438 8.52 -41.95 -7.57
C GLY A 438 8.85 -40.92 -6.47
N VAL A 439 9.22 -39.68 -6.82
CA VAL A 439 9.43 -38.57 -5.86
C VAL A 439 8.21 -37.66 -5.84
N GLU A 440 7.63 -37.41 -4.67
CA GLU A 440 6.52 -36.46 -4.50
C GLU A 440 7.04 -35.05 -4.18
N GLU A 441 6.55 -34.06 -4.92
CA GLU A 441 6.89 -32.65 -4.76
C GLU A 441 5.62 -31.82 -4.53
N SER A 442 5.63 -30.96 -3.51
CA SER A 442 4.58 -29.96 -3.31
C SER A 442 4.83 -28.76 -4.22
N GLN A 443 3.78 -28.35 -4.95
CA GLN A 443 3.76 -27.20 -5.84
C GLN A 443 2.59 -26.29 -5.48
N PHE A 444 2.68 -25.02 -5.90
CA PHE A 444 1.53 -24.12 -5.81
C PHE A 444 0.49 -24.53 -6.85
N PRO A 445 -0.79 -24.64 -6.48
CA PRO A 445 -1.85 -24.91 -7.45
C PRO A 445 -1.96 -23.78 -8.50
N PRO A 446 -2.42 -24.08 -9.72
CA PRO A 446 -2.69 -23.06 -10.73
C PRO A 446 -3.64 -21.96 -10.26
N THR A 447 -3.42 -20.73 -10.73
CA THR A 447 -4.09 -19.51 -10.25
C THR A 447 -5.55 -19.37 -10.66
N ASP A 448 -6.03 -20.18 -11.61
CA ASP A 448 -7.40 -20.21 -12.15
C ASP A 448 -8.29 -21.31 -11.54
N LEU A 449 -7.77 -22.11 -10.59
CA LEU A 449 -8.55 -23.12 -9.90
C LEU A 449 -9.64 -22.61 -8.92
N PRO A 450 -9.48 -21.45 -8.23
CA PRO A 450 -10.47 -21.00 -7.25
C PRO A 450 -11.90 -20.93 -7.82
N ASP A 451 -12.04 -20.56 -9.08
CA ASP A 451 -13.35 -20.51 -9.76
C ASP A 451 -14.00 -21.85 -9.93
N SER A 452 -13.24 -22.78 -10.49
CA SER A 452 -13.66 -24.16 -10.69
C SER A 452 -14.04 -24.79 -9.36
N LEU A 453 -13.34 -24.46 -8.27
CA LEU A 453 -13.65 -24.93 -6.92
C LEU A 453 -14.91 -24.28 -6.34
N VAL A 454 -15.14 -22.98 -6.53
CA VAL A 454 -16.37 -22.30 -6.11
C VAL A 454 -17.58 -22.84 -6.87
N ALA A 455 -17.46 -23.00 -8.19
CA ALA A 455 -18.49 -23.62 -9.01
C ALA A 455 -18.78 -25.06 -8.55
N LEU A 456 -17.74 -25.83 -8.26
CA LEU A 456 -17.87 -27.19 -7.75
C LEU A 456 -18.54 -27.22 -6.37
N LYS A 457 -18.19 -26.31 -5.47
CA LYS A 457 -18.79 -26.18 -4.14
C LYS A 457 -20.28 -25.80 -4.21
N LYS A 458 -20.67 -24.93 -5.16
CA LYS A 458 -22.07 -24.60 -5.44
C LYS A 458 -22.85 -25.76 -6.03
N VAL A 459 -22.29 -26.46 -7.02
CA VAL A 459 -22.99 -27.60 -7.66
C VAL A 459 -23.09 -28.81 -6.73
N ALA A 460 -22.08 -29.02 -5.88
CA ALA A 460 -22.08 -30.10 -4.89
C ALA A 460 -22.94 -29.81 -3.65
N TYR A 461 -23.49 -28.59 -3.53
CA TYR A 461 -24.41 -28.23 -2.45
C TYR A 461 -25.66 -29.13 -2.48
N ARG A 462 -25.99 -29.67 -1.31
CA ARG A 462 -27.19 -30.47 -1.09
C ARG A 462 -28.05 -29.79 -0.03
N PRO A 463 -29.32 -29.46 -0.32
CA PRO A 463 -30.23 -28.91 0.68
C PRO A 463 -30.24 -29.75 1.96
N GLU A 464 -30.25 -29.09 3.12
CA GLU A 464 -30.22 -29.70 4.47
C GLU A 464 -28.93 -30.46 4.86
N VAL A 465 -28.04 -30.75 3.92
CA VAL A 465 -26.75 -31.43 4.16
C VAL A 465 -25.58 -30.46 4.06
N GLY A 466 -25.72 -29.39 3.27
CA GLY A 466 -24.64 -28.46 2.99
C GLY A 466 -23.80 -28.89 1.78
N THR A 467 -22.61 -28.32 1.67
CA THR A 467 -21.61 -28.70 0.67
C THR A 467 -20.38 -29.32 1.33
N TRP A 468 -19.43 -29.78 0.53
CA TRP A 468 -18.20 -30.40 1.00
C TRP A 468 -17.32 -29.39 1.75
N LEU A 469 -16.62 -29.89 2.78
CA LEU A 469 -15.58 -29.20 3.55
C LEU A 469 -14.17 -29.65 3.16
N GLY A 470 -14.05 -30.81 2.52
CA GLY A 470 -12.83 -31.34 1.96
C GLY A 470 -13.06 -31.94 0.57
N PHE A 471 -12.04 -31.87 -0.27
CA PHE A 471 -12.03 -32.32 -1.64
C PHE A 471 -10.64 -32.86 -1.96
N THR A 472 -10.57 -34.07 -2.49
CA THR A 472 -9.32 -34.67 -2.95
C THR A 472 -9.49 -35.16 -4.37
N MET A 473 -8.62 -34.72 -5.27
CA MET A 473 -8.59 -35.14 -6.67
C MET A 473 -7.25 -35.79 -6.97
N THR A 474 -7.27 -36.99 -7.54
CA THR A 474 -6.07 -37.67 -8.03
C THR A 474 -6.17 -37.94 -9.52
N LEU A 475 -5.15 -37.49 -10.25
CA LEU A 475 -4.98 -37.70 -11.69
C LEU A 475 -3.74 -38.56 -11.94
N THR A 476 -3.84 -39.57 -12.78
CA THR A 476 -2.70 -40.40 -13.21
C THR A 476 -2.36 -40.17 -14.69
N THR A 477 -1.13 -40.48 -15.09
CA THR A 477 -0.69 -40.39 -16.50
C THR A 477 -1.51 -41.23 -17.48
N SER A 478 -2.17 -42.29 -17.00
CA SER A 478 -3.12 -43.07 -17.79
C SER A 478 -4.44 -42.35 -18.08
N GLY A 479 -4.64 -41.16 -17.51
CA GLY A 479 -5.87 -40.39 -17.58
C GLY A 479 -6.94 -40.83 -16.58
N ALA A 480 -6.60 -41.66 -15.59
CA ALA A 480 -7.55 -42.00 -14.53
C ALA A 480 -7.72 -40.82 -13.58
N LEU A 481 -8.98 -40.47 -13.28
CA LEU A 481 -9.37 -39.36 -12.43
C LEU A 481 -10.27 -39.88 -11.31
N THR A 482 -9.80 -39.79 -10.07
CA THR A 482 -10.60 -40.04 -8.86
C THR A 482 -10.84 -38.74 -8.10
N VAL A 483 -12.04 -38.61 -7.54
CA VAL A 483 -12.46 -37.43 -6.78
C VAL A 483 -13.23 -37.91 -5.55
N ASP A 484 -12.83 -37.42 -4.40
CA ASP A 484 -13.42 -37.72 -3.10
C ASP A 484 -13.84 -36.43 -2.39
N TYR A 485 -14.97 -36.47 -1.70
CA TYR A 485 -15.52 -35.32 -0.97
C TYR A 485 -15.74 -35.68 0.50
N THR A 486 -15.34 -34.76 1.37
CA THR A 486 -15.54 -34.85 2.82
C THR A 486 -16.56 -33.81 3.23
N PHE A 487 -17.68 -34.22 3.83
CA PHE A 487 -18.76 -33.30 4.23
C PHE A 487 -18.80 -33.04 5.74
N ASP A 488 -18.41 -34.02 6.56
CA ASP A 488 -18.73 -34.02 8.00
C ASP A 488 -17.52 -34.19 8.92
N ASP A 489 -16.39 -34.68 8.40
CA ASP A 489 -15.15 -34.75 9.17
C ASP A 489 -14.55 -33.35 9.35
N GLU A 490 -13.97 -33.10 10.53
CA GLU A 490 -13.34 -31.82 10.85
C GLU A 490 -12.12 -31.61 9.93
N PRO A 491 -12.08 -30.52 9.15
CA PRO A 491 -10.93 -30.25 8.29
C PRO A 491 -9.73 -29.79 9.13
N ASP A 492 -8.55 -30.30 8.78
CA ASP A 492 -7.29 -30.00 9.47
C ASP A 492 -6.66 -28.74 8.85
N PHE A 493 -7.05 -27.56 9.37
CA PHE A 493 -6.49 -26.29 8.92
C PHE A 493 -5.17 -25.99 9.63
N ASP A 494 -4.17 -25.49 8.89
CA ASP A 494 -2.91 -24.98 9.45
C ASP A 494 -3.11 -23.80 10.43
N SER A 495 -4.24 -23.12 10.33
CA SER A 495 -4.67 -22.05 11.23
C SER A 495 -6.17 -22.15 11.45
N ASP A 496 -6.61 -22.14 12.70
CA ASP A 496 -8.00 -22.36 13.07
C ASP A 496 -8.92 -21.28 12.44
N PRO A 497 -9.95 -21.68 11.67
CA PRO A 497 -10.96 -20.75 11.18
C PRO A 497 -11.70 -20.08 12.34
N SER A 498 -12.13 -18.83 12.14
CA SER A 498 -12.89 -18.09 13.15
C SER A 498 -14.32 -18.65 13.29
N PRO A 499 -15.00 -18.44 14.43
CA PRO A 499 -16.43 -18.76 14.56
C PRO A 499 -17.27 -18.16 13.42
N ARG A 500 -16.93 -16.95 12.95
CA ARG A 500 -17.64 -16.28 11.86
C ARG A 500 -17.49 -17.00 10.52
N ASP A 501 -16.38 -17.66 10.25
CA ASP A 501 -16.19 -18.45 9.03
C ASP A 501 -17.11 -19.68 9.01
N TYR A 502 -17.27 -20.31 10.17
CA TYR A 502 -18.20 -21.43 10.38
C TYR A 502 -19.67 -21.00 10.23
N GLU A 503 -20.03 -19.81 10.71
CA GLU A 503 -21.37 -19.23 10.48
C GLU A 503 -21.61 -18.89 9.02
N LEU A 504 -20.64 -18.24 8.37
CA LEU A 504 -20.73 -17.84 6.97
C LEU A 504 -20.91 -19.05 6.06
N GLU A 505 -20.23 -20.16 6.32
CA GLU A 505 -20.45 -21.40 5.57
C GLU A 505 -21.89 -21.90 5.70
N LEU A 506 -22.52 -21.79 6.88
CA LEU A 506 -23.93 -22.16 7.06
C LEU A 506 -24.89 -21.14 6.42
N GLU A 507 -24.52 -19.86 6.34
CA GLU A 507 -25.28 -18.85 5.61
C GLU A 507 -25.26 -19.11 4.10
N LEU A 508 -24.10 -19.49 3.55
CA LEU A 508 -23.91 -19.76 2.12
C LEU A 508 -24.44 -21.13 1.70
N PHE A 509 -24.25 -22.16 2.54
CA PHE A 509 -24.60 -23.54 2.27
C PHE A 509 -25.38 -24.15 3.45
N PRO A 510 -26.66 -23.78 3.62
CA PRO A 510 -27.44 -24.17 4.79
C PRO A 510 -27.49 -25.67 5.04
N ARG A 511 -27.25 -26.05 6.30
CA ARG A 511 -27.38 -27.41 6.83
C ARG A 511 -28.56 -27.49 7.80
N ALA A 512 -29.25 -28.62 7.83
CA ALA A 512 -30.19 -28.91 8.92
C ALA A 512 -29.43 -28.93 10.25
N ALA A 513 -30.06 -28.48 11.34
CA ALA A 513 -29.42 -28.50 12.66
C ALA A 513 -28.89 -29.88 13.07
N ALA A 514 -29.56 -30.96 12.65
CA ALA A 514 -29.13 -32.34 12.89
C ALA A 514 -27.94 -32.80 12.02
N SER A 515 -27.69 -32.11 10.90
CA SER A 515 -26.59 -32.37 9.95
C SER A 515 -25.36 -31.49 10.22
N ILE A 516 -25.39 -30.65 11.25
CA ILE A 516 -24.22 -29.88 11.70
C ILE A 516 -23.43 -30.75 12.70
N PRO A 517 -22.20 -31.16 12.37
CA PRO A 517 -21.37 -31.96 13.26
C PRO A 517 -21.15 -31.30 14.62
N GLU A 518 -20.92 -32.12 15.64
CA GLU A 518 -20.71 -31.65 17.02
C GLU A 518 -19.52 -30.68 17.13
N TRP A 519 -18.41 -31.00 16.47
CA TRP A 519 -17.20 -30.16 16.45
C TRP A 519 -17.50 -28.76 15.89
N TRP A 520 -18.32 -28.66 14.83
CA TRP A 520 -18.69 -27.38 14.20
C TRP A 520 -19.57 -26.55 15.14
N ARG A 521 -20.55 -27.18 15.80
CA ARG A 521 -21.39 -26.49 16.81
C ARG A 521 -20.55 -25.91 17.94
N GLN A 522 -19.52 -26.61 18.40
CA GLN A 522 -18.61 -26.13 19.44
C GLN A 522 -17.76 -24.93 19.00
N ARG A 523 -17.39 -24.84 17.70
CA ARG A 523 -16.63 -23.70 17.14
C ARG A 523 -17.46 -22.42 17.10
N ILE A 524 -18.75 -22.51 16.79
CA ILE A 524 -19.65 -21.34 16.72
C ILE A 524 -19.99 -20.80 18.13
N VAL A 525 -20.27 -21.68 19.10
CA VAL A 525 -20.68 -21.27 20.46
C VAL A 525 -19.59 -20.48 21.22
N ARG A 526 -18.32 -20.61 20.85
CA ARG A 526 -17.21 -19.80 21.41
C ARG A 526 -17.28 -18.30 21.06
N SER A 527 -18.29 -17.87 20.32
CA SER A 527 -18.54 -16.47 19.92
C SER A 527 -19.29 -15.62 20.98
N ASP A 528 -19.90 -16.25 22.00
CA ASP A 528 -20.83 -15.57 22.94
C ASP A 528 -20.23 -15.31 24.35
N ASP A 529 -18.94 -15.57 24.56
CA ASP A 529 -18.14 -15.19 25.75
C ASP A 529 -17.08 -14.15 25.35
#